data_AF-A4JD47-F1
#
_entry.id   AF-A4JD47-F1
#
_cell.length_a   1.000
_cell.length_b   1.000
_cell.length_c   1.000
_cell.angle_alpha   90.00
_cell.angle_beta   90.00
_cell.angle_gamma   90.00
#
_symmetry.space_group_name_H-M   'P 1'
#
loop_
_entity.id
_entity.type
_entity.pdbx_description
1 polymer ?
#
loop_
_entity_poly.entity_id
_entity_poly.type
_entity_poly.pdbx_seq_one_letter_code
_entity_poly.pdbx_strand_id
1 'polypeptide(L)'
;MPLIPIAMALAQFAPMIAGWLGGSKAEDVATKVVGIAQSVTGQSAPDAALAALQADPNLSLQFQKAVLDQQAQLAATAADVAKAQLEHDAAVYQSAAADRQSARQMAIATHDTTQRNLAYLYTLGLFAVIATHFYIVIAKIPVDPVTFTILGNAEGVLTAMVLGSKEFFFGSTSAGTKQAQAITEFAVSPGAVTTSTNQKG
;
A
#
# COMPACT_ATOMS: atom_id res chain seq x y z
N MET A 1 -31.49 -19.02 -12.87
CA MET A 1 -31.21 -17.73 -13.56
C MET A 1 -30.86 -16.69 -12.50
N PRO A 2 -30.02 -15.68 -12.81
CA PRO A 2 -29.67 -14.65 -11.82
C PRO A 2 -30.91 -13.88 -11.40
N LEU A 3 -31.10 -13.68 -10.09
CA LEU A 3 -32.29 -13.02 -9.50
C LEU A 3 -32.21 -11.48 -9.56
N ILE A 4 -31.00 -10.93 -9.66
CA ILE A 4 -30.72 -9.49 -9.67
C ILE A 4 -31.36 -8.77 -10.88
N PRO A 5 -31.26 -9.27 -12.13
CA PRO A 5 -31.94 -8.65 -13.28
C PRO A 5 -33.46 -8.60 -13.14
N ILE A 6 -34.06 -9.63 -12.54
CA ILE A 6 -35.51 -9.71 -12.32
C ILE A 6 -35.93 -8.74 -11.22
N ALA A 7 -35.15 -8.65 -10.14
CA ALA A 7 -35.38 -7.66 -9.09
C ALA A 7 -35.20 -6.21 -9.60
N MET A 8 -34.25 -5.96 -10.53
CA MET A 8 -34.14 -4.66 -11.22
C MET A 8 -35.37 -4.36 -12.08
N ALA A 9 -35.91 -5.35 -12.78
CA ALA A 9 -37.15 -5.16 -13.53
C ALA A 9 -38.35 -4.89 -12.60
N LEU A 10 -38.38 -5.50 -11.41
CA LEU A 10 -39.38 -5.21 -10.37
C LEU A 10 -39.19 -3.82 -9.73
N ALA A 11 -37.99 -3.24 -9.78
CA ALA A 11 -37.71 -1.91 -9.27
C ALA A 11 -38.46 -0.80 -10.03
N GLN A 12 -38.93 -1.07 -11.26
CA GLN A 12 -39.80 -0.15 -12.00
C GLN A 12 -41.15 0.05 -11.30
N PHE A 13 -41.60 -0.93 -10.51
CA PHE A 13 -42.85 -0.85 -9.74
C PHE A 13 -42.64 -0.34 -8.32
N ALA A 14 -41.43 -0.46 -7.76
CA ALA A 14 -41.09 0.06 -6.44
C ALA A 14 -39.68 0.68 -6.46
N PRO A 15 -39.53 1.96 -6.87
CA PRO A 15 -38.23 2.59 -7.11
C PRO A 15 -37.30 2.58 -5.89
N MET A 16 -37.88 2.56 -4.68
CA MET A 16 -37.16 2.46 -3.41
C MET A 16 -36.25 1.23 -3.29
N ILE A 17 -36.52 0.12 -3.99
CA ILE A 17 -35.68 -1.08 -3.93
C ILE A 17 -34.43 -0.97 -4.81
N ALA A 18 -34.40 -0.06 -5.78
CA ALA A 18 -33.26 0.14 -6.67
C ALA A 18 -31.98 0.52 -5.91
N GLY A 19 -32.10 1.36 -4.89
CA GLY A 19 -30.97 1.76 -4.03
C GLY A 19 -30.37 0.60 -3.23
N TRP A 20 -31.16 -0.42 -2.92
CA TRP A 20 -30.71 -1.59 -2.16
C TRP A 20 -30.14 -2.71 -3.05
N LEU A 21 -30.54 -2.74 -4.33
CA LEU A 21 -30.01 -3.67 -5.34
C LEU A 21 -28.62 -3.29 -5.86
N GLY A 22 -28.10 -2.11 -5.51
CA GLY A 22 -26.74 -1.67 -5.87
C GLY A 22 -25.66 -1.96 -4.80
N GLY A 23 -26.04 -2.50 -3.64
CA GLY A 23 -25.12 -2.72 -2.52
C GLY A 23 -24.48 -4.12 -2.49
N SER A 24 -23.58 -4.36 -1.52
CA SER A 24 -22.90 -5.65 -1.30
C SER A 24 -23.83 -6.83 -0.97
N LYS A 25 -25.12 -6.55 -0.70
CA LYS A 25 -26.18 -7.51 -0.42
C LYS A 25 -27.30 -7.50 -1.48
N ALA A 26 -27.01 -7.00 -2.68
CA ALA A 26 -27.93 -6.96 -3.81
C ALA A 26 -28.63 -8.30 -4.06
N GLU A 27 -27.92 -9.41 -3.85
CA GLU A 27 -28.44 -10.76 -4.06
C GLU A 27 -29.46 -11.20 -2.98
N ASP A 28 -29.22 -10.87 -1.71
CA ASP A 28 -30.16 -11.12 -0.60
C ASP A 28 -31.43 -10.27 -0.75
N VAL A 29 -31.26 -8.99 -1.14
CA VAL A 29 -32.38 -8.08 -1.40
C VAL A 29 -33.16 -8.53 -2.63
N ALA A 30 -32.50 -8.91 -3.72
CA ALA A 30 -33.13 -9.44 -4.92
C ALA A 30 -33.96 -10.69 -4.61
N THR A 31 -33.44 -11.60 -3.79
CA THR A 31 -34.14 -12.82 -3.39
C THR A 31 -35.41 -12.50 -2.59
N LYS A 32 -35.35 -11.57 -1.63
CA LYS A 32 -36.54 -11.14 -0.87
C LYS A 32 -37.57 -10.44 -1.75
N VAL A 33 -37.15 -9.53 -2.63
CA VAL A 33 -38.02 -8.80 -3.56
C VAL A 33 -38.74 -9.76 -4.51
N VAL A 34 -38.02 -10.72 -5.08
CA VAL A 34 -38.61 -11.76 -5.94
C VAL A 34 -39.58 -12.64 -5.15
N GLY A 35 -39.26 -13.00 -3.91
CA GLY A 35 -40.17 -13.74 -3.02
C GLY A 35 -41.47 -13.01 -2.73
N ILE A 36 -41.43 -11.69 -2.53
CA ILE A 36 -42.64 -10.85 -2.37
C ILE A 36 -43.47 -10.87 -3.66
N ALA A 37 -42.84 -10.72 -4.83
CA ALA A 37 -43.53 -10.77 -6.12
C ALA A 37 -44.22 -12.13 -6.37
N GLN A 38 -43.54 -13.23 -6.04
CA GLN A 38 -44.11 -14.58 -6.13
C GLN A 38 -45.28 -14.78 -5.16
N SER A 39 -45.17 -14.27 -3.93
CA SER A 39 -46.23 -14.36 -2.93
C SER A 39 -47.48 -13.55 -3.29
N VAL A 40 -47.31 -12.38 -3.91
CA VAL A 40 -48.42 -11.50 -4.30
C VAL A 40 -49.12 -12.01 -5.56
N THR A 41 -48.36 -12.56 -6.51
CA THR A 41 -48.89 -13.06 -7.79
C THR A 41 -49.35 -14.51 -7.75
N GLY A 42 -48.96 -15.25 -6.71
CA GLY A 42 -49.19 -16.71 -6.61
C GLY A 42 -48.37 -17.53 -7.61
N GLN A 43 -47.41 -16.91 -8.31
CA GLN A 43 -46.59 -17.56 -9.32
C GLN A 43 -45.27 -18.04 -8.75
N SER A 44 -44.93 -19.31 -8.98
CA SER A 44 -43.67 -19.90 -8.51
C SER A 44 -42.47 -19.48 -9.35
N ALA A 45 -42.68 -19.06 -10.60
CA ALA A 45 -41.61 -18.61 -11.49
C ALA A 45 -41.42 -17.08 -11.39
N PRO A 46 -40.20 -16.58 -11.11
CA PRO A 46 -39.90 -15.15 -11.01
C PRO A 46 -40.31 -14.34 -12.25
N ASP A 47 -40.11 -14.91 -13.45
CA ASP A 47 -40.47 -14.26 -14.73
C ASP A 47 -41.99 -14.20 -14.93
N ALA A 48 -42.72 -15.23 -14.48
CA ALA A 48 -44.18 -15.25 -14.51
C ALA A 48 -44.79 -14.28 -13.49
N ALA A 49 -44.15 -14.11 -12.34
CA ALA A 49 -44.54 -13.09 -11.36
C ALA A 49 -44.35 -11.67 -11.92
N LEU A 50 -43.23 -11.40 -12.60
CA LEU A 50 -43.00 -10.12 -13.27
C LEU A 50 -44.02 -9.85 -14.38
N ALA A 51 -44.32 -10.85 -15.21
CA ALA A 51 -45.31 -10.73 -16.26
C ALA A 51 -46.73 -10.50 -15.71
N ALA A 52 -47.09 -11.18 -14.60
CA ALA A 52 -48.38 -10.97 -13.93
C ALA A 52 -48.49 -9.55 -13.33
N LEU A 53 -47.41 -9.01 -12.78
CA LEU A 53 -47.35 -7.63 -12.28
C LEU A 53 -47.43 -6.58 -13.40
N GLN A 54 -46.90 -6.90 -14.58
CA GLN A 54 -47.04 -6.05 -15.78
C GLN A 54 -48.46 -6.11 -16.37
N ALA A 55 -49.11 -7.26 -16.29
CA ALA A 55 -50.44 -7.48 -16.85
C ALA A 55 -51.58 -6.95 -15.97
N ASP A 56 -51.40 -6.92 -14.63
CA ASP A 56 -52.43 -6.48 -13.69
C ASP A 56 -51.93 -5.32 -12.80
N PRO A 57 -52.44 -4.08 -13.03
CA PRO A 57 -52.14 -2.93 -12.19
C PRO A 57 -52.50 -3.11 -10.71
N ASN A 58 -53.51 -3.93 -10.39
CA ASN A 58 -53.94 -4.15 -9.02
C ASN A 58 -52.96 -5.05 -8.23
N LEU A 59 -52.33 -6.02 -8.91
CA LEU A 59 -51.22 -6.79 -8.33
C LEU A 59 -49.99 -5.92 -8.11
N SER A 60 -49.74 -4.93 -8.98
CA SER A 60 -48.62 -3.99 -8.82
C SER A 60 -48.75 -3.13 -7.56
N LEU A 61 -49.98 -2.71 -7.21
CA LEU A 61 -50.27 -1.98 -5.97
C LEU A 61 -50.12 -2.86 -4.73
N GLN A 62 -50.55 -4.13 -4.79
CA GLN A 62 -50.34 -5.08 -3.69
C GLN A 62 -48.86 -5.37 -3.46
N PHE A 63 -48.08 -5.48 -4.54
CA PHE A 63 -46.63 -5.63 -4.46
C PHE A 63 -45.96 -4.41 -3.83
N GLN A 64 -46.32 -3.19 -4.27
CA GLN A 64 -45.83 -1.96 -3.64
C GLN A 64 -46.13 -1.91 -2.14
N LYS A 65 -47.35 -2.30 -1.74
CA LYS A 65 -47.75 -2.33 -0.33
C LYS A 65 -46.95 -3.35 0.48
N ALA A 66 -46.77 -4.57 -0.04
CA ALA A 66 -45.98 -5.60 0.62
C ALA A 66 -44.49 -5.21 0.76
N VAL A 67 -43.94 -4.51 -0.24
CA VAL A 67 -42.58 -3.96 -0.19
C VAL A 67 -42.48 -2.82 0.84
N LEU A 68 -43.49 -1.97 0.96
CA LEU A 68 -43.58 -0.91 1.98
C LEU A 68 -43.65 -1.49 3.40
N ASP A 69 -44.44 -2.54 3.61
CA ASP A 69 -44.55 -3.21 4.92
C ASP A 69 -43.22 -3.83 5.37
N GLN A 70 -42.38 -4.27 4.42
CA GLN A 70 -41.04 -4.80 4.70
C GLN A 70 -39.91 -3.75 4.61
N GLN A 71 -40.23 -2.49 4.30
CA GLN A 71 -39.24 -1.42 4.09
C GLN A 71 -38.32 -1.24 5.29
N ALA A 72 -38.87 -1.25 6.51
CA ALA A 72 -38.10 -1.04 7.74
C ALA A 72 -37.06 -2.15 7.97
N GLN A 73 -37.39 -3.41 7.68
CA GLN A 73 -36.44 -4.53 7.81
C GLN A 73 -35.35 -4.48 6.75
N LEU A 74 -35.70 -4.12 5.52
CA LEU A 74 -34.74 -3.96 4.43
C LEU A 74 -33.78 -2.79 4.70
N ALA A 75 -34.31 -1.66 5.19
CA ALA A 75 -33.52 -0.50 5.59
C ALA A 75 -32.57 -0.79 6.76
N ALA A 76 -33.05 -1.51 7.79
CA ALA A 76 -32.21 -1.92 8.92
C ALA A 76 -31.04 -2.81 8.46
N THR A 77 -31.34 -3.81 7.61
CA THR A 77 -30.31 -4.71 7.06
C THR A 77 -29.27 -3.93 6.25
N ALA A 78 -29.70 -2.97 5.43
CA ALA A 78 -28.78 -2.14 4.65
C ALA A 78 -27.91 -1.24 5.55
N ALA A 79 -28.48 -0.67 6.61
CA ALA A 79 -27.75 0.18 7.56
C ALA A 79 -26.70 -0.60 8.35
N ASP A 80 -27.02 -1.81 8.84
CA ASP A 80 -26.08 -2.66 9.57
C ASP A 80 -24.87 -3.03 8.72
N VAL A 81 -25.09 -3.31 7.43
CA VAL A 81 -24.02 -3.63 6.48
C VAL A 81 -23.15 -2.41 6.19
N ALA A 82 -23.78 -1.25 5.94
CA ALA A 82 -23.04 -0.01 5.73
C ALA A 82 -22.15 0.31 6.94
N LYS A 83 -22.68 0.09 8.16
CA LYS A 83 -21.92 0.24 9.39
C LYS A 83 -20.77 -0.75 9.48
N ALA A 84 -21.02 -2.04 9.22
CA ALA A 84 -19.98 -3.08 9.25
C ALA A 84 -18.87 -2.81 8.21
N GLN A 85 -19.22 -2.28 7.03
CA GLN A 85 -18.25 -1.88 6.01
C GLN A 85 -17.39 -0.70 6.48
N LEU A 86 -18.02 0.34 7.05
CA LEU A 86 -17.29 1.47 7.61
C LEU A 86 -16.36 1.06 8.75
N GLU A 87 -16.80 0.14 9.62
CA GLU A 87 -15.98 -0.42 10.70
C GLU A 87 -14.81 -1.24 10.16
N HIS A 88 -15.05 -2.08 9.15
CA HIS A 88 -13.99 -2.83 8.48
C HIS A 88 -12.96 -1.89 7.84
N ASP A 89 -13.42 -0.89 7.09
CA ASP A 89 -12.53 0.07 6.43
C ASP A 89 -11.74 0.87 7.47
N ALA A 90 -12.39 1.32 8.55
CA ALA A 90 -11.71 1.97 9.66
C ALA A 90 -10.64 1.06 10.29
N ALA A 91 -10.91 -0.24 10.46
CA ALA A 91 -9.95 -1.20 10.99
C ALA A 91 -8.75 -1.40 10.03
N VAL A 92 -8.99 -1.44 8.71
CA VAL A 92 -7.93 -1.49 7.69
C VAL A 92 -7.08 -0.23 7.71
N TYR A 93 -7.70 0.95 7.81
CA TYR A 93 -6.96 2.20 7.91
C TYR A 93 -6.13 2.30 9.20
N GLN A 94 -6.68 1.84 10.32
CA GLN A 94 -5.97 1.80 11.60
C GLN A 94 -4.79 0.83 11.56
N SER A 95 -4.95 -0.37 10.99
CA SER A 95 -3.85 -1.33 10.86
C SER A 95 -2.75 -0.81 9.96
N ALA A 96 -3.09 -0.18 8.83
CA ALA A 96 -2.12 0.47 7.93
C ALA A 96 -1.43 1.69 8.57
N ALA A 97 -2.11 2.42 9.46
CA ALA A 97 -1.50 3.50 10.22
C ALA A 97 -0.54 2.95 11.29
N ALA A 98 -0.93 1.90 12.00
CA ALA A 98 -0.12 1.21 13.00
C ALA A 98 1.13 0.57 12.38
N ASP A 99 1.01 -0.07 11.22
CA ASP A 99 2.13 -0.64 10.47
C ASP A 99 3.16 0.44 10.10
N ARG A 100 2.70 1.58 9.56
CA ARG A 100 3.57 2.74 9.27
C ARG A 100 4.26 3.29 10.52
N GLN A 101 3.57 3.31 11.66
CA GLN A 101 4.16 3.73 12.92
C GLN A 101 5.21 2.73 13.41
N SER A 102 4.91 1.43 13.35
CA SER A 102 5.84 0.35 13.69
C SER A 102 7.10 0.40 12.82
N ALA A 103 6.96 0.62 11.50
CA ALA A 103 8.09 0.77 10.60
C ALA A 103 9.00 1.95 10.98
N ARG A 104 8.43 3.11 11.35
CA ARG A 104 9.22 4.25 11.87
C ARG A 104 9.90 3.91 13.19
N GLN A 105 9.21 3.22 14.08
CA GLN A 105 9.79 2.80 15.36
C GLN A 105 10.92 1.79 15.17
N MET A 106 10.79 0.84 14.24
CA MET A 106 11.88 -0.07 13.87
C MET A 106 13.06 0.69 13.27
N ALA A 107 12.83 1.68 12.39
CA ALA A 107 13.90 2.50 11.85
C ALA A 107 14.67 3.27 12.94
N ILE A 108 14.00 3.68 14.02
CA ILE A 108 14.62 4.36 15.17
C ILE A 108 15.29 3.35 16.13
N ALA A 109 14.64 2.22 16.39
CA ALA A 109 15.09 1.20 17.32
C ALA A 109 16.27 0.35 16.79
N THR A 110 16.43 0.31 15.47
CA THR A 110 17.57 -0.36 14.83
C THR A 110 18.83 0.48 15.05
N HIS A 111 19.41 0.40 16.24
CA HIS A 111 20.76 0.88 16.55
C HIS A 111 21.82 -0.08 15.98
N ASP A 112 21.73 -0.39 14.69
CA ASP A 112 22.74 -1.22 14.05
C ASP A 112 24.05 -0.43 13.98
N THR A 113 24.96 -0.78 14.88
CA THR A 113 26.30 -0.19 14.96
C THR A 113 27.32 -0.99 14.18
N THR A 114 26.94 -2.12 13.56
CA THR A 114 27.86 -3.07 12.91
C THR A 114 28.72 -2.38 11.88
N GLN A 115 28.11 -1.66 10.93
CA GLN A 115 28.83 -0.94 9.88
C GLN A 115 29.75 0.15 10.45
N ARG A 116 29.30 0.84 11.51
CA ARG A 116 30.08 1.90 12.16
C ARG A 116 31.29 1.32 12.90
N ASN A 117 31.10 0.22 13.61
CA ASN A 117 32.15 -0.48 14.34
C ASN A 117 33.18 -1.07 13.38
N LEU A 118 32.73 -1.65 12.25
CA LEU A 118 33.62 -2.12 11.18
C LEU A 118 34.46 -0.97 10.60
N ALA A 119 33.85 0.18 10.32
CA ALA A 119 34.58 1.34 9.80
C ALA A 119 35.65 1.85 10.79
N TYR A 120 35.34 1.92 12.09
CA TYR A 120 36.32 2.25 13.12
C TYR A 120 37.44 1.21 13.20
N LEU A 121 37.10 -0.08 13.16
CA LEU A 121 38.07 -1.18 13.22
C LEU A 121 39.07 -1.11 12.05
N TYR A 122 38.58 -0.96 10.81
CA TYR A 122 39.46 -0.87 9.64
C TYR A 122 40.32 0.39 9.66
N THR A 123 39.76 1.53 10.10
CA THR A 123 40.51 2.79 10.22
C THR A 123 41.62 2.69 11.25
N LEU A 124 41.32 2.16 12.44
CA LEU A 124 42.32 1.93 13.50
C LEU A 124 43.40 0.93 13.04
N GLY A 125 42.98 -0.15 12.37
CA GLY A 125 43.90 -1.13 11.79
C GLY A 125 44.87 -0.51 10.79
N LEU A 126 44.37 0.35 9.88
CA LEU A 126 45.21 1.05 8.91
C LEU A 126 46.26 1.93 9.60
N PHE A 127 45.86 2.75 10.58
CA PHE A 127 46.79 3.59 11.33
C PHE A 127 47.82 2.77 12.12
N ALA A 128 47.44 1.61 12.66
CA ALA A 128 48.38 0.72 13.34
C ALA A 128 49.45 0.15 12.37
N VAL A 129 49.06 -0.25 11.17
CA VAL A 129 49.99 -0.76 10.14
C VAL A 129 50.91 0.37 9.65
N ILE A 130 50.37 1.56 9.40
CA ILE A 130 51.18 2.74 9.03
C ILE A 130 52.17 3.10 10.14
N ALA A 131 51.73 3.15 11.40
CA ALA A 131 52.60 3.42 12.54
C ALA A 131 53.71 2.36 12.68
N THR A 132 53.40 1.10 12.39
CA THR A 132 54.39 0.01 12.36
C THR A 132 55.44 0.24 11.27
N HIS A 133 55.06 0.65 10.06
CA HIS A 133 56.01 1.02 9.01
C HIS A 133 56.94 2.16 9.45
N PHE A 134 56.39 3.25 10.00
CA PHE A 134 57.19 4.36 10.50
C PHE A 134 58.14 3.92 11.61
N TYR A 135 57.67 3.09 12.55
CA TYR A 135 58.50 2.56 13.63
C TYR A 135 59.68 1.74 13.11
N ILE A 136 59.43 0.80 12.18
CA ILE A 136 60.49 -0.01 11.55
C ILE A 136 61.58 0.87 10.92
N VAL A 137 61.16 1.91 10.19
CA VAL A 137 62.07 2.84 9.51
C VAL A 137 62.89 3.66 10.51
N ILE A 138 62.24 4.25 11.52
CA ILE A 138 62.90 5.09 12.53
C ILE A 138 63.85 4.26 13.40
N ALA A 139 63.43 3.06 13.81
CA ALA A 139 64.23 2.14 14.63
C ALA A 139 65.29 1.38 13.81
N LYS A 140 65.33 1.56 12.48
CA LYS A 140 66.26 0.89 11.55
C LYS A 140 66.27 -0.63 11.72
N ILE A 141 65.10 -1.22 11.92
CA ILE A 141 64.95 -2.67 12.09
C ILE A 141 65.16 -3.33 10.72
N PRO A 142 66.10 -4.29 10.57
CA PRO A 142 66.24 -5.03 9.33
C PRO A 142 65.03 -5.95 9.16
N VAL A 143 64.25 -5.71 8.10
CA VAL A 143 63.07 -6.52 7.75
C VAL A 143 63.33 -7.15 6.39
N ASP A 144 63.06 -8.45 6.27
CA ASP A 144 63.21 -9.14 5.00
C ASP A 144 62.15 -8.68 3.97
N PRO A 145 62.42 -8.79 2.66
CA PRO A 145 61.51 -8.31 1.62
C PRO A 145 60.12 -8.95 1.63
N VAL A 146 59.99 -10.20 2.11
CA VAL A 146 58.71 -10.91 2.15
C VAL A 146 57.83 -10.31 3.24
N THR A 147 58.37 -10.12 4.44
CA THR A 147 57.67 -9.48 5.56
C THR A 147 57.24 -8.05 5.19
N PHE A 148 58.10 -7.29 4.53
CA PHE A 148 57.74 -5.93 4.06
C PHE A 148 56.60 -5.96 3.03
N THR A 149 56.60 -6.94 2.13
CA THR A 149 55.53 -7.12 1.12
C THR A 149 54.20 -7.51 1.77
N ILE A 150 54.21 -8.38 2.78
CA ILE A 150 53.00 -8.76 3.53
C ILE A 150 52.40 -7.54 4.23
N LEU A 151 53.23 -6.72 4.87
CA LEU A 151 52.78 -5.48 5.53
C LEU A 151 52.18 -4.49 4.53
N GLY A 152 52.83 -4.29 3.37
CA GLY A 152 52.31 -3.43 2.30
C GLY A 152 50.99 -3.93 1.71
N ASN A 153 50.82 -5.24 1.55
CA ASN A 153 49.55 -5.83 1.10
C ASN A 153 48.44 -5.62 2.14
N ALA A 154 48.73 -5.82 3.43
CA ALA A 154 47.78 -5.57 4.51
C ALA A 154 47.35 -4.09 4.53
N GLU A 155 48.29 -3.16 4.35
CA GLU A 155 48.00 -1.73 4.23
C GLU A 155 47.10 -1.43 3.03
N GLY A 156 47.38 -2.01 1.87
CA GLY A 156 46.56 -1.86 0.66
C GLY A 156 45.12 -2.35 0.85
N VAL A 157 44.94 -3.53 1.44
CA VAL A 157 43.61 -4.10 1.74
C VAL A 157 42.85 -3.22 2.73
N LEU A 158 43.50 -2.78 3.81
CA LEU A 158 42.88 -1.90 4.81
C LEU A 158 42.51 -0.53 4.21
N THR A 159 43.36 0.02 3.34
CA THR A 159 43.08 1.26 2.61
C THR A 159 41.83 1.11 1.74
N ALA A 160 41.70 0.00 1.00
CA ALA A 160 40.53 -0.28 0.19
C ALA A 160 39.25 -0.43 1.04
N MET A 161 39.34 -1.11 2.19
CA MET A 161 38.21 -1.25 3.13
C MET A 161 37.78 0.09 3.74
N VAL A 162 38.73 0.95 4.12
CA VAL A 162 38.44 2.30 4.62
C VAL A 162 37.77 3.15 3.53
N LEU A 163 38.26 3.09 2.29
CA LEU A 163 37.64 3.80 1.17
C LEU A 163 36.21 3.29 0.90
N GLY A 164 35.99 1.98 0.93
CA GLY A 164 34.65 1.39 0.80
C GLY A 164 33.70 1.85 1.91
N SER A 165 34.18 1.95 3.15
CA SER A 165 33.39 2.47 4.26
C SER A 165 33.00 3.95 4.06
N LYS A 166 33.92 4.77 3.56
CA LYS A 166 33.65 6.18 3.22
C LYS A 166 32.55 6.27 2.15
N GLU A 167 32.62 5.47 1.10
CA GLU A 167 31.59 5.49 0.05
C GLU A 167 30.22 5.02 0.57
N PHE A 168 30.18 4.02 1.45
CA PHE A 168 28.95 3.57 2.09
C PHE A 168 28.28 4.69 2.91
N PHE A 169 29.05 5.37 3.76
CA PHE A 169 28.53 6.41 4.67
C PHE A 169 28.29 7.77 4.00
N PHE A 170 29.12 8.19 3.04
CA PHE A 170 29.06 9.52 2.43
C PHE A 170 28.55 9.53 0.99
N GLY A 171 28.64 8.42 0.27
CA GLY A 171 28.18 8.31 -1.12
C GLY A 171 26.66 8.23 -1.25
N SER A 172 26.01 7.39 -0.43
CA SER A 172 24.55 7.17 -0.49
C SER A 172 23.73 8.40 -0.09
N THR A 173 24.21 9.16 0.91
CA THR A 173 23.47 10.34 1.43
C THR A 173 23.54 11.50 0.45
N SER A 174 24.70 11.76 -0.17
CA SER A 174 24.84 12.88 -1.11
C SER A 174 24.07 12.67 -2.42
N ALA A 175 23.97 11.43 -2.92
CA ALA A 175 23.15 11.09 -4.08
C ALA A 175 21.64 11.08 -3.75
N GLY A 176 21.26 10.49 -2.61
CA GLY A 176 19.87 10.40 -2.16
C GLY A 176 19.24 11.76 -1.86
N THR A 177 19.97 12.69 -1.23
CA THR A 177 19.49 14.05 -0.98
C THR A 177 19.28 14.82 -2.29
N LYS A 178 20.19 14.68 -3.27
CA LYS A 178 20.04 15.31 -4.60
C LYS A 178 18.83 14.76 -5.36
N GLN A 179 18.61 13.45 -5.32
CA GLN A 179 17.45 12.84 -5.95
C GLN A 179 16.13 13.25 -5.27
N ALA A 180 16.08 13.25 -3.93
CA ALA A 180 14.91 13.70 -3.18
C ALA A 180 14.61 15.19 -3.42
N GLN A 181 15.64 16.02 -3.52
CA GLN A 181 15.52 17.43 -3.87
C GLN A 181 14.99 17.61 -5.29
N ALA A 182 15.51 16.88 -6.29
CA ALA A 182 15.02 16.93 -7.66
C ALA A 182 13.55 16.47 -7.79
N ILE A 183 13.16 15.42 -7.05
CA ILE A 183 11.76 14.96 -7.00
C ILE A 183 10.87 16.03 -6.36
N THR A 184 11.33 16.64 -5.27
CA THR A 184 10.59 17.70 -4.58
C THR A 184 10.43 18.93 -5.47
N GLU A 185 11.51 19.35 -6.14
CA GLU A 185 11.53 20.46 -7.09
C GLU A 185 10.57 20.22 -8.27
N PHE A 186 10.58 19.01 -8.84
CA PHE A 186 9.60 18.61 -9.85
C PHE A 186 8.15 18.65 -9.33
N ALA A 187 7.92 18.17 -8.10
CA ALA A 187 6.59 18.11 -7.52
C ALA A 187 6.00 19.49 -7.18
N VAL A 188 6.84 20.47 -6.80
CA VAL A 188 6.40 21.84 -6.43
C VAL A 188 6.48 22.85 -7.58
N SER A 189 7.19 22.53 -8.67
CA SER A 189 7.26 23.39 -9.85
C SER A 189 7.39 22.56 -11.15
N PRO A 190 6.27 21.97 -11.64
CA PRO A 190 6.29 20.99 -12.74
C PRO A 190 6.80 21.52 -14.09
N GLY A 191 7.03 22.83 -14.24
CA GLY A 191 7.43 23.49 -15.50
C GLY A 191 8.88 23.99 -15.57
N ALA A 192 9.68 23.86 -14.51
CA ALA A 192 11.03 24.43 -14.46
C ALA A 192 12.11 23.62 -15.22
N VAL A 193 11.82 22.36 -15.59
CA VAL A 193 12.84 21.41 -16.10
C VAL A 193 12.80 21.22 -17.62
N THR A 194 11.98 21.97 -18.38
CA THR A 194 11.85 21.80 -19.84
C THR A 194 12.60 22.82 -20.70
N THR A 195 13.56 23.58 -20.18
CA THR A 195 14.30 24.56 -21.00
C THR A 195 15.80 24.33 -20.97
N SER A 196 16.29 23.36 -21.75
CA SER A 196 17.67 23.33 -22.26
C SER A 196 17.80 22.40 -23.47
N THR A 197 16.93 22.57 -24.48
CA THR A 197 17.17 21.95 -25.79
C THR A 197 16.96 22.98 -26.90
N ASN A 198 18.05 23.28 -27.59
CA ASN A 198 18.16 24.01 -28.86
C ASN A 198 17.84 25.50 -28.91
N GLN A 199 18.88 26.33 -28.76
CA GLN A 199 19.13 27.44 -29.69
C GLN A 199 20.62 27.50 -30.03
N LYS A 200 20.99 26.88 -31.15
CA LYS A 200 22.12 27.33 -31.97
C LYS A 200 21.49 27.90 -33.25
N GLY A 201 21.50 29.22 -33.35
CA GLY A 201 21.43 29.93 -34.63
C GLY A 201 22.82 29.98 -35.26
#